data_AF-A0A662TUI1-F1
#
_entry.id   AF-A0A662TUI1-F1
#
_cell.length_a   1.000
_cell.length_b   1.000
_cell.length_c   1.000
_cell.angle_alpha   90.00
_cell.angle_beta   90.00
_cell.angle_gamma   90.00
#
_symmetry.space_group_name_H-M   'P 1'
#
loop_
_entity.id
_entity.type
_entity.pdbx_description
1 polymer ?
#
loop_
_entity_poly.entity_id
_entity_poly.type
_entity_poly.pdbx_seq_one_letter_code
_entity_poly.pdbx_strand_id
1 'polypeptide(L)'
;MSKPQLVRRTTRQPVRTRVEAHITISVEVRPTESIDKVRTCLSNLFSLRDEPQVVESQQEGIKLLVYETDDIHVLDKLRELLRRQQILDASRAQLLRSKSDNQLSFFLNKQVAYVGRVSFSAPVGESALGPIRVTIQSDAIDLIIDWLAPPTVGGRVVERVEIR
;
A
#
# COMPACT_ATOMS: atom_id res chain seq x y z
N MET A 1 -45.39 -21.63 -13.20
CA MET A 1 -44.62 -20.45 -12.73
C MET A 1 -43.25 -20.94 -12.28
N SER A 2 -42.21 -20.67 -13.07
CA SER A 2 -40.87 -21.24 -12.89
C SER A 2 -40.06 -20.37 -11.92
N LYS A 3 -39.49 -20.96 -10.87
CA LYS A 3 -38.59 -20.26 -9.94
C LYS A 3 -37.30 -19.87 -10.69
N PRO A 4 -36.75 -18.66 -10.50
CA PRO A 4 -35.46 -18.31 -11.07
C PRO A 4 -34.36 -19.15 -10.42
N GLN A 5 -33.54 -19.80 -11.26
CA GLN A 5 -32.37 -20.55 -10.83
C GLN A 5 -31.33 -19.58 -10.24
N LEU A 6 -30.91 -19.88 -9.02
CA LEU A 6 -29.82 -19.21 -8.33
C LEU A 6 -28.52 -19.47 -9.11
N VAL A 7 -28.02 -18.44 -9.80
CA VAL A 7 -26.74 -18.49 -10.53
C VAL A 7 -25.64 -18.85 -9.53
N ARG A 8 -25.02 -20.01 -9.73
CA ARG A 8 -23.93 -20.52 -8.89
C ARG A 8 -22.76 -19.56 -8.96
N ARG A 9 -22.40 -18.97 -7.81
CA ARG A 9 -21.18 -18.17 -7.63
C ARG A 9 -19.96 -19.09 -7.70
N THR A 10 -19.32 -19.17 -8.86
CA THR A 10 -17.98 -19.74 -8.97
C THR A 10 -16.96 -18.67 -8.61
N THR A 11 -16.59 -18.57 -7.33
CA THR A 11 -15.28 -17.99 -6.97
C THR A 11 -14.22 -18.88 -7.60
N ARG A 12 -13.44 -18.35 -8.55
CA ARG A 12 -12.27 -19.04 -9.12
C ARG A 12 -11.29 -19.39 -8.00
N GLN A 13 -10.60 -20.53 -8.11
CA GLN A 13 -9.54 -20.89 -7.16
C GLN A 13 -8.48 -19.77 -7.12
N PRO A 14 -7.88 -19.48 -5.94
CA PRO A 14 -6.89 -18.44 -5.83
C PRO A 14 -5.63 -18.80 -6.64
N VAL A 15 -5.15 -17.84 -7.44
CA VAL A 15 -3.85 -17.95 -8.10
C VAL A 15 -2.79 -17.82 -7.02
N ARG A 16 -1.97 -18.87 -6.86
CA ARG A 16 -0.87 -18.88 -5.89
C ARG A 16 0.44 -18.76 -6.64
N THR A 17 1.21 -17.72 -6.34
CA THR A 17 2.46 -17.44 -7.06
C THR A 17 3.53 -16.88 -6.12
N ARG A 18 4.80 -17.03 -6.51
CA ARG A 18 5.89 -16.26 -5.94
C ARG A 18 6.04 -14.96 -6.72
N VAL A 19 6.47 -13.91 -6.04
CA VAL A 19 6.80 -12.62 -6.64
C VAL A 19 8.10 -12.15 -6.05
N GLU A 20 9.03 -11.73 -6.91
CA GLU A 20 10.21 -10.97 -6.51
C GLU A 20 9.88 -9.49 -6.61
N ALA A 21 10.09 -8.75 -5.52
CA ALA A 21 9.85 -7.32 -5.48
C ALA A 21 10.83 -6.67 -4.52
N HIS A 22 11.42 -5.55 -4.94
CA HIS A 22 12.14 -4.66 -4.04
C HIS A 22 11.20 -3.53 -3.61
N ILE A 23 11.10 -3.26 -2.32
CA ILE A 23 10.14 -2.31 -1.75
C ILE A 23 10.88 -1.27 -0.94
N THR A 24 10.67 0.00 -1.28
CA THR A 24 11.18 1.16 -0.53
C THR A 24 10.00 1.95 0.03
N ILE A 25 9.97 2.11 1.35
CA ILE A 25 9.03 2.97 2.07
C ILE A 25 9.82 4.14 2.65
N SER A 26 9.47 5.37 2.30
CA SER A 26 10.17 6.54 2.82
C SER A 26 9.23 7.65 3.25
N VAL A 27 9.65 8.41 4.26
CA VAL A 27 8.85 9.50 4.82
C VAL A 27 9.74 10.54 5.50
N GLU A 28 9.44 11.81 5.24
CA GLU A 28 10.12 12.93 5.88
C GLU A 28 9.71 13.07 7.35
N VAL A 29 10.67 13.48 8.17
CA VAL A 29 10.51 13.94 9.54
C VAL A 29 10.96 15.39 9.58
N ARG A 30 10.00 16.31 9.67
CA ARG A 30 10.24 17.75 9.80
C ARG A 30 10.78 18.09 11.20
N PRO A 31 11.49 19.22 11.38
CA PRO A 31 12.08 19.61 12.67
C PRO A 31 11.11 19.64 13.86
N THR A 32 9.83 19.93 13.60
CA THR A 32 8.78 20.02 14.63
C THR A 32 8.05 18.69 14.87
N GLU A 33 8.40 17.64 14.12
CA GLU A 33 7.80 16.32 14.25
C GLU A 33 8.60 15.43 15.21
N SER A 34 7.90 14.54 15.90
CA SER A 34 8.53 13.47 16.67
C SER A 34 8.80 12.29 15.74
N ILE A 35 10.05 11.84 15.69
CA ILE A 35 10.46 10.65 14.93
C ILE A 35 9.65 9.41 15.33
N ASP A 36 9.32 9.25 16.62
CA ASP A 36 8.54 8.12 17.12
C ASP A 36 7.08 8.16 16.67
N LYS A 37 6.52 9.37 16.52
CA LYS A 37 5.19 9.53 15.91
C LYS A 37 5.21 9.18 14.42
N VAL A 38 6.27 9.54 13.71
CA VAL A 38 6.40 9.15 12.28
C VAL A 38 6.62 7.64 12.14
N ARG A 39 7.38 7.00 13.02
CA ARG A 39 7.49 5.53 13.12
C ARG A 39 6.13 4.87 13.40
N THR A 40 5.32 5.48 14.25
CA THR A 40 3.94 5.05 14.48
C THR A 40 3.12 5.07 13.19
N CYS A 41 3.27 6.11 12.35
CA CYS A 41 2.61 6.14 11.05
C CYS A 41 3.00 4.97 10.16
N LEU A 42 4.29 4.62 10.11
CA LEU A 42 4.77 3.49 9.29
C LEU A 42 4.27 2.16 9.85
N SER A 43 4.47 1.89 11.14
CA SER A 43 4.01 0.65 11.78
C SER A 43 2.49 0.48 11.78
N ASN A 44 1.73 1.57 11.69
CA ASN A 44 0.28 1.51 11.51
C ASN A 44 -0.14 0.99 10.12
N LEU A 45 0.68 1.18 9.10
CA LEU A 45 0.34 0.79 7.73
C LEU A 45 1.09 -0.44 7.23
N PHE A 46 2.24 -0.76 7.82
CA PHE A 46 3.15 -1.78 7.33
C PHE A 46 3.58 -2.76 8.42
N SER A 47 3.87 -3.98 8.02
CA SER A 47 4.37 -5.07 8.88
C SER A 47 5.90 -5.04 8.94
N LEU A 48 6.46 -3.96 9.51
CA LEU A 48 7.92 -3.80 9.63
C LEU A 48 8.51 -4.85 10.58
N ARG A 49 9.63 -5.47 10.21
CA ARG A 49 10.33 -6.46 11.04
C ARG A 49 11.49 -5.85 11.83
N ASP A 50 11.99 -4.72 11.36
CA ASP A 50 13.10 -3.97 11.90
C ASP A 50 12.82 -2.46 11.80
N GLU A 51 13.73 -1.66 12.38
CA GLU A 51 13.57 -0.23 12.47
C GLU A 51 13.99 0.46 11.16
N PRO A 52 13.19 1.40 10.61
CA PRO A 52 13.60 2.18 9.46
C PRO A 52 14.91 2.95 9.73
N GLN A 53 15.77 2.99 8.71
CA GLN A 53 16.99 3.77 8.72
C GLN A 53 16.66 5.26 8.80
N VAL A 54 17.47 6.00 9.54
CA VAL A 54 17.37 7.46 9.64
C VAL A 54 18.51 8.06 8.83
N VAL A 55 18.17 8.83 7.80
CA VAL A 55 19.16 9.55 6.97
C VAL A 55 18.83 11.04 6.95
N GLU A 56 19.85 11.88 6.75
CA GLU A 56 19.62 13.30 6.50
C GLU A 56 19.06 13.48 5.09
N SER A 57 18.03 14.32 4.95
CA SER A 57 17.51 14.67 3.62
C SER A 57 18.41 15.71 2.94
N GLN A 58 18.15 15.99 1.67
CA GLN A 58 18.83 17.08 0.97
C GLN A 58 18.44 18.48 1.50
N GLN A 59 17.35 18.56 2.27
CA GLN A 59 16.88 19.79 2.90
C GLN A 59 17.36 19.87 4.35
N GLU A 60 17.98 20.99 4.70
CA GLU A 60 18.55 21.22 6.03
C GLU A 60 17.50 21.03 7.14
N GLY A 61 17.86 20.26 8.17
CA GLY A 61 17.01 20.00 9.34
C GLY A 61 15.87 19.00 9.11
N ILE A 62 15.71 18.48 7.89
CA ILE A 62 14.71 17.45 7.58
C ILE A 62 15.42 16.10 7.51
N LYS A 63 14.92 15.14 8.30
CA LYS A 63 15.37 13.75 8.26
C LYS A 63 14.43 12.94 7.37
N LEU A 64 14.92 11.81 6.88
CA LEU A 64 14.15 10.84 6.13
C LEU A 64 14.24 9.49 6.85
N LEU A 65 13.08 8.91 7.16
CA LEU A 65 12.99 7.50 7.50
C LEU A 65 12.90 6.70 6.20
N VAL A 66 13.73 5.68 6.06
CA VAL A 66 13.77 4.80 4.89
C VAL A 66 13.75 3.35 5.36
N TYR A 67 12.80 2.57 4.84
CA TYR A 67 12.72 1.14 5.05
C TYR A 67 12.76 0.43 3.70
N GLU A 68 13.70 -0.49 3.55
CA GLU A 68 13.92 -1.24 2.31
C GLU A 68 13.83 -2.73 2.60
N THR A 69 13.13 -3.46 1.75
CA THR A 69 13.00 -4.91 1.91
C THR A 69 12.61 -5.58 0.59
N ASP A 70 12.98 -6.84 0.46
CA ASP A 70 12.47 -7.70 -0.62
C ASP A 70 11.27 -8.56 -0.17
N ASP A 71 10.83 -8.40 1.09
CA ASP A 71 9.67 -9.12 1.63
C ASP A 71 8.36 -8.39 1.33
N ILE A 72 7.61 -8.90 0.35
CA ILE A 72 6.29 -8.39 -0.04
C ILE A 72 5.28 -8.37 1.12
N HIS A 73 5.45 -9.23 2.13
CA HIS A 73 4.57 -9.30 3.30
C HIS A 73 4.68 -8.07 4.21
N VAL A 74 5.65 -7.18 3.99
CA VAL A 74 5.66 -5.83 4.62
C VAL A 74 4.35 -5.06 4.32
N LEU A 75 3.69 -5.35 3.20
CA LEU A 75 2.45 -4.71 2.76
C LEU A 75 1.16 -5.39 3.27
N ASP A 76 1.25 -6.47 4.06
CA ASP A 76 0.06 -7.22 4.51
C ASP A 76 -0.91 -6.36 5.33
N LYS A 77 -0.39 -5.49 6.19
CA LYS A 77 -1.22 -4.57 6.99
C LYS A 77 -1.93 -3.55 6.11
N LEU A 78 -1.24 -2.99 5.10
CA LEU A 78 -1.84 -2.10 4.11
C LEU A 78 -2.97 -2.83 3.37
N ARG A 79 -2.69 -4.03 2.85
CA ARG A 79 -3.65 -4.90 2.15
C ARG A 79 -4.92 -5.15 2.97
N GLU A 80 -4.76 -5.43 4.26
CA GLU A 80 -5.87 -5.60 5.18
C GLU A 80 -6.67 -4.30 5.37
N LEU A 81 -5.99 -3.19 5.59
CA LEU A 81 -6.60 -1.88 5.80
C LEU A 81 -7.44 -1.43 4.60
N LEU A 82 -7.01 -1.70 3.36
CA LEU A 82 -7.78 -1.39 2.15
C LEU A 82 -9.14 -2.12 2.13
N ARG A 83 -9.15 -3.38 2.60
CA ARG A 83 -10.36 -4.21 2.69
C ARG A 83 -11.26 -3.74 3.82
N ARG A 84 -10.70 -3.56 5.02
CA ARG A 84 -11.45 -3.12 6.22
C ARG A 84 -12.11 -1.76 6.01
N GLN A 85 -11.46 -0.85 5.28
CA GLN A 85 -12.00 0.47 4.96
C GLN A 85 -12.94 0.50 3.75
N GLN A 86 -13.15 -0.63 3.05
CA GLN A 86 -14.00 -0.73 1.85
C GLN A 86 -13.60 0.23 0.72
N ILE A 87 -12.29 0.47 0.56
CA ILE A 87 -11.73 1.40 -0.45
C ILE A 87 -11.04 0.69 -1.61
N LEU A 88 -11.32 -0.60 -1.84
CA LEU A 88 -10.63 -1.42 -2.83
C LEU A 88 -10.69 -0.83 -4.25
N ASP A 89 -11.86 -0.38 -4.69
CA ASP A 89 -12.04 0.15 -6.05
C ASP A 89 -11.24 1.44 -6.27
N ALA A 90 -11.32 2.37 -5.30
CA ALA A 90 -10.55 3.62 -5.34
C ALA A 90 -9.04 3.36 -5.26
N SER A 91 -8.64 2.42 -4.40
CA SER A 91 -7.24 2.02 -4.24
C SER A 91 -6.69 1.40 -5.51
N ARG A 92 -7.43 0.46 -6.11
CA ARG A 92 -7.05 -0.18 -7.37
C ARG A 92 -6.88 0.85 -8.48
N ALA A 93 -7.84 1.76 -8.63
CA ALA A 93 -7.76 2.81 -9.63
C ALA A 93 -6.53 3.72 -9.43
N GLN A 94 -6.18 4.05 -8.18
CA GLN A 94 -4.98 4.83 -7.89
C GLN A 94 -3.70 4.05 -8.17
N LEU A 95 -3.60 2.79 -7.73
CA LEU A 95 -2.42 1.95 -7.96
C LEU A 95 -2.15 1.74 -9.45
N LEU A 96 -3.20 1.50 -10.25
CA LEU A 96 -3.07 1.37 -11.71
C LEU A 96 -2.55 2.66 -12.37
N ARG A 97 -2.97 3.84 -11.89
CA ARG A 97 -2.45 5.14 -12.37
C ARG A 97 -1.02 5.42 -11.92
N SER A 98 -0.61 4.83 -10.81
CA SER A 98 0.72 4.99 -10.19
C SER A 98 1.77 4.02 -10.74
N LYS A 99 1.39 3.11 -11.65
CA LYS A 99 2.28 2.16 -12.32
C LYS A 99 3.02 2.83 -13.48
N SER A 100 4.32 2.56 -13.59
CA SER A 100 5.16 2.87 -14.75
C SER A 100 6.13 1.73 -14.97
N ASP A 101 6.03 1.04 -16.11
CA ASP A 101 6.84 -0.14 -16.46
C ASP A 101 6.86 -1.20 -15.34
N ASN A 102 8.05 -1.51 -14.81
CA ASN A 102 8.30 -2.45 -13.72
C ASN A 102 8.30 -1.78 -12.34
N GLN A 103 7.74 -0.56 -12.22
CA GLN A 103 7.68 0.19 -10.97
C GLN A 103 6.25 0.60 -10.63
N LEU A 104 5.91 0.52 -9.34
CA LEU A 104 4.71 1.11 -8.76
C LEU A 104 5.14 2.14 -7.70
N SER A 105 4.77 3.40 -7.88
CA SER A 105 5.10 4.48 -6.93
C SER A 105 3.85 5.27 -6.55
N PHE A 106 3.49 5.23 -5.27
CA PHE A 106 2.32 5.94 -4.74
C PHE A 106 2.62 6.59 -3.39
N PHE A 107 1.71 7.47 -2.97
CA PHE A 107 1.86 8.27 -1.77
C PHE A 107 0.64 8.08 -0.86
N LEU A 108 0.90 7.98 0.44
CA LEU A 108 -0.11 7.87 1.49
C LEU A 108 -0.02 9.07 2.42
N ASN A 109 -1.17 9.54 2.88
CA ASN A 109 -1.25 10.67 3.79
C ASN A 109 -0.71 10.29 5.18
N LYS A 110 0.39 10.95 5.60
CA LYS A 110 1.07 10.68 6.87
C LYS A 110 0.19 10.93 8.09
N GLN A 111 -0.68 11.93 8.04
CA GLN A 111 -1.54 12.31 9.17
C GLN A 111 -2.69 11.31 9.34
N VAL A 112 -3.24 10.80 8.23
CA VAL A 112 -4.24 9.72 8.24
C VAL A 112 -3.61 8.40 8.70
N ALA A 113 -2.35 8.14 8.31
CA ALA A 113 -1.58 6.98 8.77
C ALA A 113 -1.37 6.97 10.30
N TYR A 114 -1.17 8.14 10.91
CA TYR A 114 -1.01 8.26 12.36
C TYR A 114 -2.21 7.71 13.14
N VAL A 115 -3.43 7.87 12.61
CA VAL A 115 -4.67 7.34 13.22
C VAL A 115 -5.04 5.94 12.72
N GLY A 116 -4.11 5.23 12.07
CA GLY A 116 -4.30 3.84 11.63
C GLY A 116 -5.20 3.66 10.41
N ARG A 117 -5.36 4.71 9.59
CA ARG A 117 -6.20 4.67 8.38
C ARG A 117 -5.37 4.89 7.11
N VAL A 118 -5.96 4.55 5.96
CA VAL A 118 -5.31 4.69 4.65
C VAL A 118 -6.02 5.77 3.87
N SER A 119 -5.25 6.74 3.41
CA SER A 119 -5.68 7.68 2.38
C SER A 119 -4.52 7.83 1.42
N PHE A 120 -4.78 7.65 0.13
CA PHE A 120 -3.84 8.07 -0.90
C PHE A 120 -3.73 9.59 -0.89
N SER A 121 -2.60 10.10 -1.36
CA SER A 121 -2.38 11.54 -1.54
C SER A 121 -1.59 11.84 -2.80
N ALA A 122 -1.62 13.10 -3.22
CA ALA A 122 -0.62 13.68 -4.11
C ALA A 122 0.78 13.66 -3.45
N PRO A 123 1.86 13.74 -4.24
CA PRO A 123 3.23 13.89 -3.72
C PRO A 123 3.42 15.19 -2.92
N VAL A 124 2.65 16.24 -3.23
CA VAL A 124 2.76 17.57 -2.62
C VAL A 124 1.38 18.10 -2.23
N GLY A 125 1.30 18.82 -1.12
CA GLY A 125 0.12 19.60 -0.72
C GLY A 125 -0.89 18.82 0.15
N GLU A 126 -1.31 17.63 -0.28
CA GLU A 126 -2.38 16.88 0.40
C GLU A 126 -1.95 16.25 1.73
N SER A 127 -0.65 16.04 1.93
CA SER A 127 -0.06 15.73 3.24
C SER A 127 0.82 16.91 3.65
N ALA A 128 0.29 17.78 4.52
CA ALA A 128 0.91 19.07 4.86
C ALA A 128 2.37 18.97 5.36
N LEU A 129 2.75 17.82 5.94
CA LEU A 129 4.09 17.57 6.47
C LEU A 129 4.88 16.54 5.65
N GLY A 130 4.49 16.32 4.40
CA GLY A 130 5.07 15.30 3.52
C GLY A 130 4.32 13.96 3.61
N PRO A 131 4.09 13.27 2.49
CA PRO A 131 3.45 11.96 2.48
C PRO A 131 4.43 10.84 2.82
N ILE A 132 3.89 9.66 3.10
CA ILE A 132 4.66 8.41 3.04
C ILE A 132 4.71 7.98 1.58
N ARG A 133 5.92 7.85 1.02
CA ARG A 133 6.14 7.32 -0.31
C ARG A 133 6.35 5.81 -0.24
N VAL A 134 5.68 5.07 -1.10
CA VAL A 134 5.90 3.63 -1.31
C VAL A 134 6.31 3.43 -2.75
N THR A 135 7.46 2.81 -2.96
CA THR A 135 7.96 2.39 -4.28
C THR A 135 8.15 0.89 -4.27
N ILE A 136 7.69 0.23 -5.32
CA ILE A 136 7.83 -1.22 -5.52
C ILE A 136 8.40 -1.42 -6.91
N GLN A 137 9.51 -2.15 -7.01
CA GLN A 137 10.13 -2.57 -8.26
C GLN A 137 9.95 -4.08 -8.42
N SER A 138 9.35 -4.52 -9.53
CA SER A 138 9.08 -5.93 -9.81
C SER A 138 8.68 -6.12 -11.28
N ASP A 139 8.95 -7.28 -11.85
CA ASP A 139 8.39 -7.66 -13.16
C ASP A 139 6.91 -8.09 -13.07
N ALA A 140 6.37 -8.21 -11.85
CA ALA A 140 5.02 -8.69 -11.56
C ALA A 140 4.11 -7.62 -10.92
N ILE A 141 4.28 -6.33 -11.27
CA ILE A 141 3.50 -5.23 -10.68
C ILE A 141 1.99 -5.46 -10.77
N ASP A 142 1.48 -5.97 -11.90
CA ASP A 142 0.04 -6.22 -12.05
C ASP A 142 -0.48 -7.26 -11.04
N LEU A 143 0.30 -8.32 -10.76
CA LEU A 143 -0.04 -9.31 -9.74
C LEU A 143 0.01 -8.72 -8.33
N ILE A 144 0.95 -7.82 -8.06
CA ILE A 144 1.04 -7.09 -6.78
C ILE A 144 -0.18 -6.19 -6.60
N ILE A 145 -0.61 -5.47 -7.65
CA ILE A 145 -1.83 -4.64 -7.62
C ILE A 145 -3.06 -5.52 -7.36
N ASP A 146 -3.18 -6.66 -8.03
CA ASP A 146 -4.28 -7.61 -7.83
C ASP A 146 -4.29 -8.20 -6.43
N TRP A 147 -3.12 -8.43 -5.83
CA TRP A 147 -3.00 -8.92 -4.47
C TRP A 147 -3.35 -7.86 -3.42
N LEU A 148 -2.89 -6.61 -3.61
CA LEU A 148 -3.19 -5.47 -2.74
C LEU A 148 -4.67 -5.07 -2.83
N ALA A 149 -5.14 -4.80 -4.05
CA ALA A 149 -6.46 -4.25 -4.37
C ALA A 149 -7.13 -5.04 -5.51
N PRO A 150 -7.62 -6.27 -5.22
CA PRO A 150 -8.25 -7.11 -6.24
C PRO A 150 -9.52 -6.46 -6.81
N PRO A 151 -9.90 -6.80 -8.06
CA PRO A 151 -11.14 -6.32 -8.65
C PRO A 151 -12.35 -6.75 -7.81
N THR A 152 -13.35 -5.88 -7.73
CA THR A 152 -14.60 -6.16 -7.02
C THR A 152 -15.83 -5.98 -7.93
N VAL A 153 -16.89 -6.71 -7.62
CA VAL A 153 -18.23 -6.52 -8.21
C VAL A 153 -19.23 -6.37 -7.06
N GLY A 154 -19.86 -5.20 -6.95
CA GLY A 154 -20.75 -4.88 -5.82
C GLY A 154 -20.03 -4.94 -4.46
N GLY A 155 -18.76 -4.50 -4.42
CA GLY A 155 -17.93 -4.51 -3.21
C GLY A 155 -17.38 -5.88 -2.81
N ARG A 156 -17.59 -6.93 -3.63
CA ARG A 156 -17.10 -8.29 -3.37
C ARG A 156 -15.97 -8.64 -4.31
N VAL A 157 -14.85 -9.12 -3.74
CA VAL A 157 -13.68 -9.59 -4.48
C VAL A 157 -14.06 -10.74 -5.41
N VAL A 158 -13.75 -10.60 -6.71
CA VAL A 158 -14.04 -11.62 -7.74
C VAL A 158 -12.85 -12.49 -8.09
N GLU A 159 -11.62 -12.01 -7.87
CA GLU A 159 -10.39 -12.75 -8.11
C GLU A 159 -9.47 -12.64 -6.89
N ARG A 160 -8.84 -13.77 -6.52
CA ARG A 160 -7.92 -13.83 -5.39
C ARG A 160 -6.53 -14.22 -5.88
N VAL A 161 -5.59 -13.31 -5.70
CA VAL A 161 -4.17 -13.60 -5.79
C VAL A 161 -3.65 -13.82 -4.37
N GLU A 162 -2.88 -14.89 -4.19
CA GLU A 162 -2.13 -15.15 -2.96
C GLU A 162 -0.66 -15.23 -3.34
N ILE A 163 0.12 -14.28 -2.86
CA ILE A 163 1.57 -14.29 -3.00
C ILE A 163 2.15 -15.09 -1.83
N ARG A 164 3.06 -16.02 -2.14
CA ARG A 164 3.73 -16.93 -1.20
C ARG A 164 5.21 -16.63 -1.12
#